data_AF-A0A7C3PVM2-F1
#
_entry.id   AF-A0A7C3PVM2-F1
#
_cell.length_a   1.000
_cell.length_b   1.000
_cell.length_c   1.000
_cell.angle_alpha   90.00
_cell.angle_beta   90.00
_cell.angle_gamma   90.00
#
_symmetry.space_group_name_H-M   'P 1'
#
loop_
_entity.id
_entity.type
_entity.pdbx_description
1 polymer ?
#
loop_
_entity_poly.entity_id
_entity_poly.type
_entity_poly.pdbx_seq_one_letter_code
_entity_poly.pdbx_strand_id
1 'polypeptide(L)'
;MYRIKAPLILLLAGILLVVRCKKEDSITPVSGTPVAGSGLVDVSWSFDKPHSNVNWQSQYLDYSTGMLTGRFDNFNFSPKFVFDGANLANCRINAWVQLSSVNSGEPQRDGPGRCLRSYLGVTYLDTNKTITDPASDTAWFRSSNIVRTGTGYAAIGTFYFNRYRAPSGYPDGTRISQPAVLYFTYNGTTDFDTDGDGTNDKYRASFSGRFSFLRSQFMDTNST
;
A
#
# COMPACT_ATOMS: atom_id res chain seq x y z
N MET A 1 -21.74 21.52 -66.50
CA MET A 1 -21.65 22.04 -65.12
C MET A 1 -21.90 20.90 -64.14
N TYR A 2 -20.83 20.25 -63.63
CA TYR A 2 -20.97 19.12 -62.71
C TYR A 2 -21.18 19.63 -61.28
N ARG A 3 -22.37 19.41 -60.72
CA ARG A 3 -22.68 19.71 -59.32
C ARG A 3 -22.11 18.61 -58.43
N ILE A 4 -20.93 18.85 -57.86
CA ILE A 4 -20.36 18.00 -56.82
C ILE A 4 -21.30 18.08 -55.61
N LYS A 5 -21.88 16.93 -55.22
CA LYS A 5 -22.82 16.85 -54.11
C LYS A 5 -22.03 16.95 -52.79
N ALA A 6 -22.29 18.00 -52.01
CA ALA A 6 -21.78 18.25 -50.66
C ALA A 6 -21.65 17.01 -49.73
N PRO A 7 -22.55 15.99 -49.75
CA PRO A 7 -22.37 14.78 -48.93
C PRO A 7 -21.10 13.98 -49.24
N LEU A 8 -20.56 14.03 -50.47
CA LEU A 8 -19.35 13.29 -50.84
C LEU A 8 -18.09 13.89 -50.19
N ILE A 9 -18.05 15.21 -50.03
CA ILE A 9 -16.92 15.93 -49.41
C ILE A 9 -16.89 15.68 -47.90
N LEU A 10 -18.06 15.63 -47.25
CA LEU A 10 -18.19 15.29 -45.83
C LEU A 10 -17.79 13.83 -45.54
N LEU A 11 -18.13 12.89 -46.43
CA LEU A 11 -17.73 11.50 -46.28
C LEU A 11 -16.19 11.33 -46.39
N LEU A 12 -15.55 12.02 -47.34
CA LEU A 12 -14.09 12.01 -47.50
C LEU A 12 -13.35 12.65 -46.32
N ALA A 13 -13.87 13.76 -45.77
CA ALA A 13 -13.31 14.39 -44.57
C ALA A 13 -13.45 13.49 -43.33
N GLY A 14 -14.56 12.73 -43.22
CA GLY A 14 -14.76 11.73 -42.17
C GLY A 14 -13.73 10.60 -42.25
N ILE A 15 -13.50 10.04 -43.45
CA ILE A 15 -12.52 8.94 -43.64
C ILE A 15 -11.10 9.40 -43.33
N LEU A 16 -10.71 10.63 -43.68
CA LEU A 16 -9.40 11.20 -43.34
C LEU A 16 -9.19 11.44 -41.84
N LEU A 17 -10.27 11.61 -41.05
CA LEU A 17 -10.18 11.72 -39.59
C LEU A 17 -10.00 10.35 -38.90
N VAL A 18 -10.53 9.26 -39.45
CA VAL A 18 -10.36 7.90 -38.88
C VAL A 18 -8.97 7.32 -39.20
N VAL A 19 -8.26 7.87 -40.19
CA VAL A 19 -6.90 7.43 -40.59
C VAL A 19 -5.81 8.17 -39.80
N ARG A 20 -6.15 9.09 -38.89
CA ARG A 20 -5.12 9.78 -38.08
C ARG A 20 -4.48 8.86 -37.05
N CYS A 21 -3.18 8.63 -37.29
CA CYS A 21 -2.13 8.18 -36.39
C CYS A 21 -2.34 6.86 -35.65
N LYS A 22 -2.03 5.75 -36.35
CA LYS A 22 -1.42 4.56 -35.73
C LYS A 22 0.08 4.76 -35.47
N LYS A 23 0.49 5.96 -35.01
CA LYS A 23 1.86 6.13 -34.57
C LYS A 23 1.90 5.51 -33.18
N GLU A 24 2.46 4.31 -33.09
CA GLU A 24 2.78 3.75 -31.79
C GLU A 24 3.71 4.73 -31.09
N ASP A 25 3.35 5.11 -29.87
CA ASP A 25 4.21 5.94 -29.04
C ASP A 25 5.50 5.16 -28.79
N SER A 26 6.58 5.55 -29.45
CA SER A 26 7.89 5.01 -29.13
C SER A 26 8.33 5.67 -27.82
N ILE A 27 8.27 4.91 -26.73
CA ILE A 27 8.88 5.31 -25.47
C ILE A 27 10.39 5.22 -25.67
N THR A 28 11.05 6.34 -25.96
CA THR A 28 12.52 6.41 -25.95
C THR A 28 12.94 6.58 -24.49
N PRO A 29 13.60 5.59 -23.86
CA PRO A 29 14.03 5.73 -22.47
C PRO A 29 15.05 6.86 -22.40
N VAL A 30 14.77 7.87 -21.56
CA VAL A 30 15.78 8.87 -21.21
C VAL A 30 16.78 8.18 -20.29
N SER A 31 18.08 8.48 -20.40
CA SER A 31 19.08 7.98 -19.46
C SER A 31 18.62 8.21 -18.01
N GLY A 32 18.58 7.13 -17.20
CA GLY A 32 18.04 7.16 -15.83
C GLY A 32 16.53 6.91 -15.69
N THR A 33 15.81 6.68 -16.79
CA THR A 33 14.40 6.23 -16.73
C THR A 33 14.35 4.79 -16.23
N PRO A 34 13.55 4.47 -15.20
CA PRO A 34 13.36 3.10 -14.75
C PRO A 34 12.98 2.21 -15.92
N VAL A 35 13.77 1.17 -16.17
CA VAL A 35 13.41 0.14 -17.14
C VAL A 35 12.30 -0.68 -16.50
N ALA A 36 11.36 -1.20 -17.31
CA ALA A 36 10.47 -2.23 -16.82
C ALA A 36 11.32 -3.47 -16.49
N GLY A 37 11.87 -3.53 -15.27
CA GLY A 37 12.58 -4.71 -14.80
C GLY A 37 11.64 -5.91 -14.83
N SER A 38 12.20 -7.11 -14.65
CA SER A 38 11.52 -8.41 -14.77
C SER A 38 10.19 -8.55 -14.02
N GLY A 39 9.88 -7.63 -13.10
CA GLY A 39 8.69 -7.68 -12.28
C GLY A 39 8.79 -8.78 -11.24
N LEU A 40 10.01 -9.25 -10.95
CA LEU A 40 10.30 -10.28 -9.97
C LEU A 40 11.04 -9.67 -8.77
N VAL A 41 10.44 -9.82 -7.60
CA VAL A 41 11.01 -9.56 -6.28
C VAL A 41 10.77 -10.81 -5.46
N ASP A 42 11.84 -11.51 -5.07
CA ASP A 42 11.76 -12.75 -4.30
C ASP A 42 12.42 -12.60 -2.92
N VAL A 43 12.60 -13.73 -2.23
CA VAL A 43 13.16 -13.76 -0.87
C VAL A 43 14.65 -13.38 -0.80
N SER A 44 15.37 -13.34 -1.92
CA SER A 44 16.76 -12.87 -1.98
C SER A 44 16.85 -11.34 -1.83
N TRP A 45 15.78 -10.62 -2.17
CA TRP A 45 15.72 -9.18 -2.01
C TRP A 45 15.68 -8.78 -0.53
N SER A 46 16.19 -7.59 -0.24
CA SER A 46 16.17 -6.99 1.09
C SER A 46 15.23 -5.79 1.11
N PHE A 47 14.44 -5.68 2.18
CA PHE A 47 13.52 -4.57 2.34
C PHE A 47 14.29 -3.30 2.73
N ASP A 48 14.20 -2.27 1.88
CA ASP A 48 14.82 -0.97 2.09
C ASP A 48 13.92 -0.08 2.96
N LYS A 49 13.94 -0.33 4.27
CA LYS A 49 13.13 0.40 5.25
C LYS A 49 13.39 1.93 5.23
N PRO A 50 14.64 2.43 5.19
CA PRO A 50 14.92 3.87 5.16
C PRO A 50 14.28 4.63 3.99
N HIS A 51 14.06 3.98 2.85
CA HIS A 51 13.41 4.56 1.67
C HIS A 51 11.95 4.15 1.51
N SER A 52 11.35 3.61 2.56
CA SER A 52 9.95 3.18 2.59
C SER A 52 9.16 3.99 3.60
N ASN A 53 7.84 4.00 3.48
CA ASN A 53 6.97 4.67 4.44
C ASN A 53 5.57 4.03 4.48
N VAL A 54 4.96 3.99 5.67
CA VAL A 54 3.56 3.60 5.86
C VAL A 54 2.82 4.76 6.50
N ASN A 55 2.11 5.52 5.67
CA ASN A 55 1.32 6.67 6.09
C ASN A 55 -0.11 6.24 6.42
N TRP A 56 -0.78 7.03 7.25
CA TRP A 56 -2.21 6.94 7.50
C TRP A 56 -2.82 8.34 7.49
N GLN A 57 -4.12 8.38 7.24
CA GLN A 57 -4.91 9.59 7.40
C GLN A 57 -6.32 9.22 7.85
N SER A 58 -6.93 10.07 8.66
CA SER A 58 -8.31 9.97 9.12
C SER A 58 -8.89 11.37 9.25
N GLN A 59 -10.20 11.51 9.16
CA GLN A 59 -10.85 12.77 9.53
C GLN A 59 -10.64 13.03 11.03
N TYR A 60 -10.37 14.28 11.39
CA TYR A 60 -10.32 14.69 12.79
C TYR A 60 -11.74 14.68 13.39
N LEU A 61 -11.91 14.03 14.55
CA LEU A 61 -13.21 13.88 15.24
C LEU A 61 -14.33 13.25 14.38
N ASP A 62 -14.02 12.50 13.32
CA ASP A 62 -14.98 11.83 12.42
C ASP A 62 -16.01 12.73 11.68
N TYR A 63 -16.13 14.02 12.03
CA TYR A 63 -17.01 14.99 11.38
C TYR A 63 -16.28 16.25 10.89
N SER A 64 -14.96 16.35 11.09
CA SER A 64 -14.17 17.47 10.56
C SER A 64 -13.84 17.25 9.08
N THR A 65 -13.78 18.36 8.34
CA THR A 65 -13.15 18.41 7.02
C THR A 65 -11.62 18.37 7.09
N GLY A 66 -11.05 18.57 8.28
CA GLY A 66 -9.61 18.47 8.53
C GLY A 66 -9.14 17.03 8.57
N MET A 67 -8.09 16.73 7.81
CA MET A 67 -7.42 15.43 7.83
C MET A 67 -6.34 15.44 8.91
N LEU A 68 -6.46 14.50 9.85
CA LEU A 68 -5.36 14.10 10.71
C LEU A 68 -4.52 13.08 9.95
N THR A 69 -3.22 13.34 9.84
CA THR A 69 -2.27 12.47 9.12
C THR A 69 -1.15 12.01 10.05
N GLY A 70 -0.47 10.95 9.63
CA GLY A 70 0.73 10.49 10.30
C GLY A 70 1.34 9.30 9.58
N ARG A 71 2.30 8.67 10.24
CA ARG A 71 2.99 7.47 9.79
C ARG A 71 3.27 6.52 10.95
N PHE A 72 3.82 5.35 10.61
CA PHE A 72 4.43 4.43 11.55
C PHE A 72 5.94 4.39 11.31
N ASP A 73 6.73 4.69 12.34
CA ASP A 73 8.20 4.73 12.23
C ASP A 73 8.83 3.31 12.23
N ASN A 74 8.07 2.29 12.65
CA ASN A 74 8.48 0.89 12.61
C ASN A 74 7.46 0.00 11.89
N PHE A 75 7.95 -0.67 10.85
CA PHE A 75 7.17 -1.50 9.95
C PHE A 75 8.12 -2.40 9.17
N ASN A 76 7.61 -3.56 8.73
CA ASN A 76 8.37 -4.51 7.92
C ASN A 76 7.44 -5.53 7.25
N PHE A 77 8.04 -6.49 6.54
CA PHE A 77 7.38 -7.69 6.04
C PHE A 77 7.85 -8.91 6.81
N SER A 78 6.93 -9.80 7.19
CA SER A 78 7.27 -11.10 7.77
C SER A 78 6.20 -12.15 7.48
N PRO A 79 6.46 -13.18 6.65
CA PRO A 79 7.65 -13.37 5.82
C PRO A 79 7.92 -12.22 4.83
N LYS A 80 9.10 -12.23 4.19
CA LYS A 80 9.48 -11.23 3.18
C LYS A 80 8.41 -11.08 2.10
N PHE A 81 8.30 -9.87 1.57
CA PHE A 81 7.46 -9.58 0.40
C PHE A 81 7.97 -10.33 -0.84
N VAL A 82 7.04 -10.91 -1.60
CA VAL A 82 7.32 -11.58 -2.87
C VAL A 82 6.36 -11.03 -3.92
N PHE A 83 6.89 -10.68 -5.08
CA PHE A 83 6.13 -10.22 -6.24
C PHE A 83 6.69 -10.86 -7.51
N ASP A 84 5.81 -11.41 -8.32
CA ASP A 84 6.11 -12.03 -9.60
C ASP A 84 5.03 -11.56 -10.58
N GLY A 85 5.35 -10.51 -11.33
CA GLY A 85 4.44 -9.89 -12.29
C GLY A 85 4.04 -10.80 -13.45
N ALA A 86 4.79 -11.88 -13.69
CA ALA A 86 4.50 -12.89 -14.71
C ALA A 86 3.60 -14.02 -14.16
N ASN A 87 3.77 -14.38 -12.88
CA ASN A 87 2.96 -15.38 -12.21
C ASN A 87 2.46 -14.90 -10.84
N LEU A 88 1.30 -14.24 -10.83
CA LEU A 88 0.72 -13.64 -9.62
C LEU A 88 0.40 -14.65 -8.50
N ALA A 89 0.28 -15.94 -8.82
CA ALA A 89 0.08 -16.99 -7.81
C ALA A 89 1.28 -17.17 -6.88
N ASN A 90 2.46 -16.67 -7.26
CA ASN A 90 3.67 -16.67 -6.43
C ASN A 90 3.74 -15.45 -5.48
N CYS A 91 2.97 -14.39 -5.73
CA CYS A 91 3.05 -13.15 -4.96
C CYS A 91 2.55 -13.32 -3.52
N ARG A 92 3.25 -12.72 -2.56
CA ARG A 92 2.89 -12.75 -1.13
C ARG A 92 3.19 -11.39 -0.48
N ILE A 93 2.18 -10.81 0.18
CA ILE A 93 2.31 -9.62 1.03
C ILE A 93 1.95 -10.01 2.46
N ASN A 94 2.93 -9.90 3.37
CA ASN A 94 2.74 -10.08 4.81
C ASN A 94 3.32 -8.87 5.54
N ALA A 95 2.66 -7.73 5.42
CA ALA A 95 3.13 -6.47 5.96
C ALA A 95 2.64 -6.27 7.40
N TRP A 96 3.44 -5.59 8.22
CA TRP A 96 3.04 -5.17 9.55
C TRP A 96 3.61 -3.79 9.91
N VAL A 97 2.92 -3.13 10.82
CA VAL A 97 3.37 -1.89 11.48
C VAL A 97 3.35 -2.08 13.00
N GLN A 98 4.31 -1.48 13.70
CA GLN A 98 4.27 -1.36 15.16
C GLN A 98 3.42 -0.15 15.52
N LEU A 99 2.33 -0.36 16.25
CA LEU A 99 1.34 0.69 16.52
C LEU A 99 1.86 1.74 17.50
N SER A 100 2.70 1.36 18.46
CA SER A 100 3.38 2.31 19.34
C SER A 100 4.42 3.18 18.65
N SER A 101 4.84 2.84 17.42
CA SER A 101 5.73 3.69 16.60
C SER A 101 4.98 4.78 15.82
N VAL A 102 3.69 4.97 16.11
CA VAL A 102 2.89 6.00 15.45
C VAL A 102 3.46 7.40 15.68
N ASN A 103 3.50 8.18 14.62
CA ASN A 103 4.00 9.54 14.61
C ASN A 103 3.08 10.40 13.75
N SER A 104 2.42 11.35 14.40
CA SER A 104 1.54 12.33 13.79
C SER A 104 2.10 13.75 13.89
N GLY A 105 3.36 13.88 14.29
CA GLY A 105 4.03 15.15 14.56
C GLY A 105 3.62 15.82 15.87
N GLU A 106 2.83 15.16 16.73
CA GLU A 106 2.28 15.78 17.95
C GLU A 106 2.56 14.91 19.19
N PRO A 107 3.63 15.21 19.97
CA PRO A 107 4.04 14.38 21.10
C PRO A 107 2.94 14.15 22.16
N GLN A 108 2.07 15.13 22.39
CA GLN A 108 0.97 15.00 23.36
C GLN A 108 -0.15 14.05 22.90
N ARG A 109 -0.21 13.74 21.60
CA ARG A 109 -1.12 12.78 20.99
C ARG A 109 -0.45 11.41 20.81
N ASP A 110 0.82 11.40 20.41
CA ASP A 110 1.59 10.21 20.07
C ASP A 110 2.19 9.49 21.29
N GLY A 111 2.29 10.16 22.44
CA GLY A 111 2.97 9.64 23.61
C GLY A 111 2.32 8.40 24.26
N PRO A 112 3.05 7.69 25.13
CA PRO A 112 2.51 6.55 25.87
C PRO A 112 1.26 6.91 26.68
N GLY A 113 0.21 6.11 26.53
CA GLY A 113 -1.08 6.34 27.19
C GLY A 113 -1.85 7.58 26.75
N ARG A 114 -1.41 8.26 25.68
CA ARG A 114 -2.15 9.36 25.06
C ARG A 114 -3.21 8.83 24.11
N CYS A 115 -4.00 9.73 23.54
CA CYS A 115 -5.19 9.38 22.80
C CYS A 115 -4.87 8.51 21.57
N LEU A 116 -3.86 8.84 20.76
CA LEU A 116 -3.65 8.11 19.50
C LEU A 116 -3.24 6.65 19.71
N ARG A 117 -2.24 6.37 20.55
CA ARG A 117 -1.84 4.98 20.84
C ARG A 117 -2.98 4.18 21.48
N SER A 118 -3.76 4.80 22.36
CA SER A 118 -4.94 4.17 22.96
C SER A 118 -6.00 3.85 21.91
N TYR A 119 -6.26 4.77 20.97
CA TYR A 119 -7.19 4.57 19.85
C TYR A 119 -6.75 3.49 18.86
N LEU A 120 -5.45 3.27 18.71
CA LEU A 120 -4.89 2.17 17.92
C LEU A 120 -4.97 0.81 18.66
N GLY A 121 -5.41 0.79 19.92
CA GLY A 121 -5.53 -0.42 20.71
C GLY A 121 -4.24 -0.85 21.41
N VAL A 122 -3.19 -0.01 21.44
CA VAL A 122 -1.93 -0.32 22.14
C VAL A 122 -2.19 -0.44 23.64
N THR A 123 -1.83 -1.59 24.21
CA THR A 123 -1.86 -1.84 25.65
C THR A 123 -0.44 -1.86 26.21
N TYR A 124 -0.35 -1.60 27.51
CA TYR A 124 0.91 -1.54 28.24
C TYR A 124 0.91 -2.58 29.36
N LEU A 125 2.05 -3.23 29.57
CA LEU A 125 2.24 -4.26 30.59
C LEU A 125 2.58 -3.67 31.96
N ASP A 126 2.87 -2.37 32.03
CA ASP A 126 3.23 -1.67 33.26
C ASP A 126 2.39 -0.40 33.48
N THR A 127 2.22 0.01 34.74
CA THR A 127 1.46 1.21 35.12
C THR A 127 2.08 2.50 34.57
N ASN A 128 3.41 2.49 34.36
CA ASN A 128 4.15 3.64 33.82
C ASN A 128 4.07 3.74 32.29
N LYS A 129 3.42 2.77 31.61
CA LYS A 129 3.24 2.73 30.16
C LYS A 129 4.56 2.79 29.39
N THR A 130 5.58 2.12 29.91
CA THR A 130 6.90 2.04 29.28
C THR A 130 7.08 0.77 28.45
N ILE A 131 6.33 -0.28 28.75
CA ILE A 131 6.41 -1.57 28.07
C ILE A 131 5.09 -1.85 27.35
N THR A 132 5.13 -2.01 26.03
CA THR A 132 3.95 -2.38 25.24
C THR A 132 3.73 -3.88 25.26
N ASP A 133 2.48 -4.31 25.31
CA ASP A 133 2.14 -5.71 25.05
C ASP A 133 2.39 -6.00 23.56
N PRO A 134 3.36 -6.86 23.20
CA PRO A 134 3.70 -7.16 21.81
C PRO A 134 2.51 -7.69 21.03
N ALA A 135 1.58 -8.31 21.75
CA ALA A 135 0.38 -8.80 21.17
C ALA A 135 -0.42 -7.58 20.64
N SER A 136 -0.83 -6.63 21.50
CA SER A 136 -1.55 -5.42 21.05
C SER A 136 -0.77 -4.43 20.18
N ASP A 137 0.57 -4.52 20.14
CA ASP A 137 1.44 -3.50 19.55
C ASP A 137 1.66 -3.63 18.03
N THR A 138 0.89 -4.46 17.32
CA THR A 138 1.05 -4.61 15.86
C THR A 138 -0.26 -4.69 15.10
N ALA A 139 -0.28 -4.10 13.91
CA ALA A 139 -1.31 -4.32 12.90
C ALA A 139 -0.70 -5.00 11.68
N TRP A 140 -1.49 -5.85 11.02
CA TRP A 140 -1.01 -6.73 9.96
C TRP A 140 -1.92 -6.71 8.75
N PHE A 141 -1.35 -6.74 7.55
CA PHE A 141 -2.06 -7.10 6.32
C PHE A 141 -1.43 -8.35 5.73
N ARG A 142 -2.26 -9.36 5.47
CA ARG A 142 -1.84 -10.64 4.86
C ARG A 142 -2.64 -10.91 3.61
N SER A 143 -1.98 -10.92 2.45
CA SER A 143 -2.62 -11.26 1.18
C SER A 143 -2.91 -12.76 1.09
N SER A 144 -4.08 -13.12 0.61
CA SER A 144 -4.43 -14.48 0.17
C SER A 144 -4.36 -14.63 -1.34
N ASN A 145 -4.62 -13.56 -2.09
CA ASN A 145 -4.61 -13.58 -3.56
C ASN A 145 -4.17 -12.22 -4.11
N ILE A 146 -3.51 -12.22 -5.26
CA ILE A 146 -3.10 -11.00 -5.97
C ILE A 146 -3.55 -11.12 -7.43
N VAL A 147 -4.26 -10.10 -7.91
CA VAL A 147 -4.80 -10.05 -9.28
C VAL A 147 -4.39 -8.76 -9.95
N ARG A 148 -4.27 -8.78 -11.28
CA ARG A 148 -4.07 -7.56 -12.09
C ARG A 148 -5.37 -6.77 -12.15
N THR A 149 -5.30 -5.45 -12.00
CA THR A 149 -6.45 -4.54 -12.11
C THR A 149 -6.02 -3.20 -12.69
N GLY A 150 -6.68 -2.77 -13.77
CA GLY A 150 -6.28 -1.55 -14.49
C GLY A 150 -4.78 -1.57 -14.84
N THR A 151 -4.08 -0.52 -14.44
CA THR A 151 -2.62 -0.36 -14.62
C THR A 151 -1.78 -0.94 -13.47
N GLY A 152 -2.40 -1.52 -12.45
CA GLY A 152 -1.72 -2.04 -11.26
C GLY A 152 -2.27 -3.41 -10.82
N TYR A 153 -2.33 -3.60 -9.51
CA TYR A 153 -2.66 -4.86 -8.87
C TYR A 153 -3.59 -4.64 -7.66
N ALA A 154 -4.40 -5.65 -7.35
CA ALA A 154 -5.17 -5.73 -6.12
C ALA A 154 -4.72 -6.96 -5.34
N ALA A 155 -4.23 -6.74 -4.12
CA ALA A 155 -4.00 -7.79 -3.14
C ALA A 155 -5.25 -7.93 -2.27
N ILE A 156 -5.93 -9.06 -2.41
CA ILE A 156 -7.06 -9.47 -1.58
C ILE A 156 -6.47 -10.17 -0.36
N GLY A 157 -6.90 -9.80 0.84
CA GLY A 157 -6.33 -10.33 2.05
C GLY A 157 -7.14 -10.05 3.30
N THR A 158 -6.51 -10.27 4.44
CA THR A 158 -7.07 -9.98 5.76
C THR A 158 -6.23 -8.92 6.43
N PHE A 159 -6.90 -7.86 6.89
CA PHE A 159 -6.31 -6.85 7.76
C PHE A 159 -6.65 -7.20 9.22
N TYR A 160 -5.63 -7.15 10.07
CA TYR A 160 -5.72 -7.39 11.50
C TYR A 160 -5.35 -6.10 12.22
N PHE A 161 -6.29 -5.57 12.99
CA PHE A 161 -6.12 -4.30 13.68
C PHE A 161 -6.93 -4.31 14.97
N ASN A 162 -6.35 -3.79 16.05
CA ASN A 162 -6.94 -3.83 17.38
C ASN A 162 -7.32 -5.27 17.85
N ARG A 163 -7.86 -5.36 19.05
CA ARG A 163 -8.11 -6.62 19.75
C ARG A 163 -9.35 -6.56 20.60
N TYR A 164 -9.99 -7.71 20.73
CA TYR A 164 -11.04 -7.92 21.71
C TYR A 164 -10.47 -7.83 23.12
N ARG A 165 -11.24 -7.24 24.03
CA ARG A 165 -10.94 -7.11 25.45
C ARG A 165 -12.02 -7.77 26.27
N ALA A 166 -11.67 -8.32 27.42
CA ALA A 166 -12.70 -8.87 28.31
C ALA A 166 -13.52 -7.73 28.96
N PRO A 167 -14.86 -7.84 29.02
CA PRO A 167 -15.70 -8.91 28.48
C PRO A 167 -16.18 -8.59 27.04
N SER A 168 -15.88 -9.48 26.08
CA SER A 168 -16.35 -9.33 24.68
C SER A 168 -16.92 -10.58 24.05
N GLY A 169 -16.88 -11.70 24.76
CA GLY A 169 -17.19 -13.03 24.22
C GLY A 169 -16.04 -13.68 23.45
N TYR A 170 -14.90 -13.02 23.32
CA TYR A 170 -13.66 -13.58 22.78
C TYR A 170 -12.60 -13.66 23.88
N PRO A 171 -11.63 -14.59 23.78
CA PRO A 171 -10.46 -14.57 24.66
C PRO A 171 -9.77 -13.20 24.61
N ASP A 172 -9.37 -12.69 25.77
CA ASP A 172 -8.71 -11.38 25.87
C ASP A 172 -7.46 -11.32 24.97
N GLY A 173 -7.33 -10.22 24.23
CA GLY A 173 -6.25 -10.04 23.26
C GLY A 173 -6.44 -10.72 21.91
N THR A 174 -7.58 -11.40 21.65
CA THR A 174 -7.88 -11.95 20.32
C THR A 174 -7.88 -10.83 19.27
N ARG A 175 -7.16 -11.00 18.15
CA ARG A 175 -7.08 -9.99 17.08
C ARG A 175 -8.43 -9.83 16.39
N ILE A 176 -8.85 -8.58 16.16
CA ILE A 176 -9.98 -8.31 15.29
C ILE A 176 -9.47 -8.30 13.85
N SER A 177 -10.15 -9.04 12.97
CA SER A 177 -9.73 -9.24 11.57
C SER A 177 -10.88 -8.99 10.61
N GLN A 178 -10.61 -8.27 9.53
CA GLN A 178 -11.58 -8.05 8.45
C GLN A 178 -10.93 -8.29 7.09
N PRO A 179 -11.70 -8.74 6.08
CA PRO A 179 -11.26 -8.71 4.69
C PRO A 179 -10.88 -7.29 4.27
N ALA A 180 -9.79 -7.15 3.53
CA ALA A 180 -9.34 -5.89 2.98
C ALA A 180 -8.73 -6.09 1.58
N VAL A 181 -8.79 -5.05 0.76
CA VAL A 181 -8.17 -5.03 -0.57
C VAL A 181 -7.16 -3.90 -0.62
N LEU A 182 -5.89 -4.27 -0.79
CA LEU A 182 -4.77 -3.36 -1.03
C LEU A 182 -4.60 -3.18 -2.54
N TYR A 183 -4.87 -1.97 -3.02
CA TYR A 183 -4.54 -1.58 -4.39
C TYR A 183 -3.12 -1.08 -4.43
N PHE A 184 -2.29 -1.63 -5.31
CA PHE A 184 -0.89 -1.26 -5.41
C PHE A 184 -0.37 -1.30 -6.85
N THR A 185 0.70 -0.55 -7.08
CA THR A 185 1.38 -0.41 -8.37
C THR A 185 2.84 -0.77 -8.20
N TYR A 186 3.37 -1.55 -9.14
CA TYR A 186 4.80 -1.73 -9.31
C TYR A 186 5.34 -0.56 -10.13
N ASN A 187 6.19 0.25 -9.53
CA ASN A 187 6.69 1.50 -10.10
C ASN A 187 7.92 1.27 -11.02
N GLY A 188 8.35 0.03 -11.19
CA GLY A 188 9.53 -0.35 -11.97
C GLY A 188 10.70 -0.80 -11.09
N THR A 189 11.78 -1.19 -11.78
CA THR A 189 13.07 -1.53 -11.17
C THR A 189 14.16 -0.74 -11.86
N THR A 190 15.10 -0.25 -11.07
CA THR A 190 16.26 0.49 -11.58
C THR A 190 17.52 -0.15 -11.06
N ASP A 191 18.52 -0.28 -11.92
CA ASP A 191 19.88 -0.65 -11.56
C ASP A 191 20.64 0.58 -11.02
N PHE A 192 21.47 0.38 -10.01
CA PHE A 192 22.10 1.43 -9.22
C PHE A 192 23.62 1.46 -9.32
N ASP A 193 24.29 0.52 -10.00
CA ASP A 193 25.76 0.54 -10.09
C ASP A 193 26.30 1.32 -11.30
N THR A 194 25.45 1.69 -12.27
CA THR A 194 25.68 2.72 -13.32
C THR A 194 26.90 2.54 -14.24
N ASP A 195 27.72 1.51 -14.07
CA ASP A 195 28.83 1.22 -15.01
C ASP A 195 28.37 0.35 -16.20
N GLY A 196 27.20 -0.29 -16.09
CA GLY A 196 26.56 -1.02 -17.17
C GLY A 196 27.33 -2.27 -17.58
N ASP A 197 28.18 -2.81 -16.70
CA ASP A 197 29.02 -3.97 -16.98
C ASP A 197 28.35 -5.32 -16.63
N GLY A 198 27.17 -5.28 -15.98
CA GLY A 198 26.42 -6.47 -15.58
C GLY A 198 27.06 -7.25 -14.43
N THR A 199 28.03 -6.65 -13.74
CA THR A 199 28.92 -7.26 -12.75
C THR A 199 28.82 -6.52 -11.42
N ASN A 200 28.01 -7.08 -10.50
CA ASN A 200 27.65 -6.52 -9.19
C ASN A 200 26.46 -5.54 -9.18
N ASP A 201 25.63 -5.56 -10.23
CA ASP A 201 24.39 -4.79 -10.35
C ASP A 201 23.54 -4.85 -9.08
N LYS A 202 23.11 -3.67 -8.64
CA LYS A 202 22.23 -3.50 -7.47
C LYS A 202 20.88 -3.01 -7.92
N TYR A 203 19.95 -3.93 -8.09
CA TYR A 203 18.60 -3.60 -8.48
C TYR A 203 17.75 -3.11 -7.30
N ARG A 204 16.89 -2.11 -7.56
CA ARG A 204 15.86 -1.63 -6.63
C ARG A 204 14.50 -1.63 -7.30
N ALA A 205 13.56 -2.36 -6.72
CA ALA A 205 12.17 -2.38 -7.11
C ALA A 205 11.35 -1.45 -6.20
N SER A 206 10.43 -0.68 -6.79
CA SER A 206 9.58 0.24 -6.03
C SER A 206 8.10 -0.09 -6.20
N PHE A 207 7.34 0.10 -5.12
CA PHE A 207 5.90 -0.13 -5.09
C PHE A 207 5.20 1.02 -4.36
N SER A 208 4.00 1.35 -4.80
CA SER A 208 3.10 2.27 -4.10
C SER A 208 1.76 1.58 -3.88
N GLY A 209 1.09 1.81 -2.75
CA GLY A 209 -0.19 1.14 -2.49
C GLY A 209 -1.03 1.82 -1.42
N ARG A 210 -2.33 1.51 -1.43
CA ARG A 210 -3.31 2.01 -0.47
C ARG A 210 -4.45 1.03 -0.25
N PHE A 211 -4.96 1.00 0.98
CA PHE A 211 -6.28 0.47 1.28
C PHE A 211 -6.97 1.40 2.28
N SER A 212 -8.27 1.18 2.47
CA SER A 212 -9.07 1.91 3.45
C SER A 212 -9.91 0.92 4.23
N PHE A 213 -10.20 1.25 5.47
CA PHE A 213 -11.03 0.43 6.35
C PHE A 213 -11.81 1.33 7.29
N LEU A 214 -12.91 0.79 7.84
CA LEU A 214 -13.70 1.51 8.84
C LEU A 214 -13.20 1.13 10.23
N ARG A 215 -12.84 2.14 11.03
CA ARG A 215 -12.40 1.91 12.41
C ARG A 215 -13.43 1.14 13.23
N SER A 216 -14.72 1.38 13.01
CA SER A 216 -15.82 0.69 13.69
C SER A 216 -15.81 -0.83 13.51
N GLN A 217 -15.22 -1.35 12.43
CA GLN A 217 -15.09 -2.80 12.20
C GLN A 217 -13.97 -3.46 13.03
N PHE A 218 -13.17 -2.64 13.70
CA PHE A 218 -12.03 -3.04 14.52
C PHE A 218 -12.09 -2.41 15.92
N MET A 219 -13.29 -2.13 16.39
CA MET A 219 -13.53 -1.72 17.76
C MET A 219 -14.34 -2.80 18.44
N ASP A 220 -13.92 -3.17 19.64
CA ASP A 220 -14.72 -4.00 20.51
C ASP A 220 -15.83 -3.15 21.12
N THR A 221 -17.04 -3.29 20.60
CA THR A 221 -18.21 -2.54 21.08
C THR A 221 -18.82 -3.14 22.35
N ASN A 222 -18.34 -4.31 22.79
CA ASN A 222 -18.89 -5.05 23.93
C ASN A 222 -18.00 -4.92 25.18
N SER A 223 -16.71 -4.62 25.00
CA SER A 223 -15.82 -4.31 26.12
C SER A 223 -16.17 -2.95 26.73
N THR A 224 -16.57 -2.97 27.99
CA THR A 224 -16.71 -1.79 28.86
C THR A 224 -15.36 -1.25 29.31
#